data_AF-A0A8H6S6Y3-F1
#
_entry.id   AF-A0A8H6S6Y3-F1
#
_cell.length_a   1.000
_cell.length_b   1.000
_cell.length_c   1.000
_cell.angle_alpha   90.00
_cell.angle_beta   90.00
_cell.angle_gamma   90.00
#
_symmetry.space_group_name_H-M   'P 1'
#
loop_
_entity.id
_entity.type
_entity.pdbx_description
1 polymer ?
#
loop_
_entity_poly.entity_id
_entity_poly.type
_entity_poly.pdbx_seq_one_letter_code
_entity_poly.pdbx_strand_id
1 'polypeptide(L)'
;MYLLSQSTPATGGITTESSPDLTSDSDSVHALRAPSASSYKVPAGFPPRLALLLATLGGPFTMSLPVSSILAVRYMSAVGVTAILYDHCLTLFDEIKLIWFNSRASTADRINFLLNRYTVEAMIIYVAYGNSRRHEQWSIKSIPLIPGQDCKNFIWVFGVVGSVSIAIQQFTLVARVYTLWDKRQVIKWIVLTAFMVQTGATTVFSILASYQLQPFTSYSPVIHMCVISHKPWALPATTGSLAAFGLFIILMTLWNALDKPYRKQSEVVDTLVRDGARMFVLIFRAFFSPCDSIPSDQTKFSLW
;
A
#
# COMPACT_ATOMS: atom_id res chain seq x y z
N MET A 1 41.38 20.21 12.38
CA MET A 1 41.19 20.74 13.75
C MET A 1 40.96 19.53 14.65
N TYR A 2 41.97 19.22 15.46
CA TYR A 2 42.09 18.24 16.55
C TYR A 2 41.38 16.86 16.49
N LEU A 3 42.24 15.85 16.32
CA LEU A 3 42.16 14.49 16.86
C LEU A 3 42.11 14.50 18.40
N LEU A 4 41.52 13.46 18.99
CA LEU A 4 41.92 12.68 20.20
C LEU A 4 40.70 11.80 20.57
N SER A 5 40.67 10.47 20.38
CA SER A 5 41.46 9.42 21.05
C SER A 5 41.45 9.54 22.58
N GLN A 6 40.51 8.85 23.23
CA GLN A 6 40.67 8.36 24.59
C GLN A 6 40.15 6.93 24.71
N SER A 7 41.10 6.02 24.85
CA SER A 7 40.97 4.69 25.43
C SER A 7 41.20 4.77 26.94
N THR A 8 40.38 4.10 27.73
CA THR A 8 40.76 3.64 29.08
C THR A 8 40.22 2.24 29.38
N PRO A 9 40.94 1.44 30.21
CA PRO A 9 40.65 0.02 30.45
C PRO A 9 40.14 -0.29 31.87
N ALA A 10 39.82 -1.58 32.09
CA ALA A 10 39.63 -2.31 33.36
C ALA A 10 38.33 -1.98 34.14
N THR A 11 37.62 -2.88 34.82
CA THR A 11 37.98 -4.08 35.61
C THR A 11 36.67 -4.84 35.86
N GLY A 12 36.59 -6.18 35.75
CA GLY A 12 36.59 -7.03 36.95
C GLY A 12 35.20 -7.17 37.62
N GLY A 13 34.52 -8.29 37.40
CA GLY A 13 33.27 -8.63 38.10
C GLY A 13 32.67 -9.96 37.65
N ILE A 14 33.26 -11.07 38.11
CA ILE A 14 32.65 -12.40 38.02
C ILE A 14 31.69 -12.53 39.21
N THR A 15 30.39 -12.46 38.95
CA THR A 15 29.36 -12.91 39.89
C THR A 15 28.76 -14.21 39.35
N THR A 16 29.18 -15.30 39.99
CA THR A 16 28.48 -16.59 40.00
C THR A 16 27.16 -16.41 40.72
N GLU A 17 26.04 -16.40 39.99
CA GLU A 17 24.70 -16.42 40.58
C GLU A 17 23.92 -17.63 40.04
N SER A 18 23.75 -18.56 40.98
CA SER A 18 22.80 -19.67 41.09
C SER A 18 21.78 -19.90 39.98
N SER A 19 21.85 -21.10 39.41
CA SER A 19 20.73 -21.82 38.78
C SER A 19 19.49 -21.86 39.69
N PRO A 20 18.31 -21.46 39.19
CA PRO A 20 17.04 -21.92 39.73
C PRO A 20 16.60 -23.20 39.01
N ASP A 21 16.24 -24.19 39.84
CA ASP A 21 15.56 -25.44 39.46
C ASP A 21 14.39 -25.19 38.51
N LEU A 22 14.44 -25.79 37.32
CA LEU A 22 13.29 -25.98 36.46
C LEU A 22 12.49 -27.18 36.98
N THR A 23 11.58 -26.92 37.92
CA THR A 23 10.45 -27.81 38.17
C THR A 23 9.48 -27.73 37.01
N SER A 24 9.34 -28.88 36.34
CA SER A 24 8.34 -29.20 35.35
C SER A 24 6.92 -28.97 35.89
N ASP A 25 6.31 -27.84 35.56
CA ASP A 25 4.87 -27.64 35.64
C ASP A 25 4.27 -27.80 34.24
N SER A 26 3.99 -29.06 33.92
CA SER A 26 3.23 -29.49 32.76
C SER A 26 1.79 -29.64 33.20
N ASP A 27 1.00 -28.56 33.23
CA ASP A 27 -0.47 -28.66 33.25
C ASP A 27 -1.12 -27.30 32.98
N SER A 28 -2.31 -27.35 32.35
CA SER A 28 -3.23 -26.24 32.03
C SER A 28 -2.99 -25.43 30.73
N VAL A 29 -2.91 -26.15 29.60
CA VAL A 29 -3.38 -25.60 28.31
C VAL A 29 -4.90 -25.45 28.39
N HIS A 30 -5.37 -24.29 28.86
CA HIS A 30 -6.77 -23.90 28.74
C HIS A 30 -7.11 -23.77 27.24
N ALA A 31 -7.92 -24.70 26.75
CA ALA A 31 -8.53 -24.65 25.43
C ALA A 31 -9.33 -23.35 25.26
N LEU A 32 -8.74 -22.39 24.54
CA LEU A 32 -9.44 -21.20 24.04
C LEU A 32 -10.54 -21.63 23.08
N ARG A 33 -11.75 -21.71 23.63
CA ARG A 33 -12.99 -21.99 22.89
C ARG A 33 -13.23 -20.84 21.91
N ALA A 34 -13.11 -21.11 20.61
CA ALA A 34 -13.45 -20.16 19.56
C ALA A 34 -14.91 -19.69 19.72
N PRO A 35 -15.20 -18.38 19.59
CA PRO A 35 -16.58 -17.89 19.61
C PRO A 35 -17.34 -18.44 18.40
N SER A 36 -18.53 -18.99 18.66
CA SER A 36 -19.42 -19.51 17.63
C SER A 36 -19.81 -18.40 16.66
N ALA A 37 -19.52 -18.60 15.37
CA ALA A 37 -19.89 -17.73 14.24
C ALA A 37 -21.41 -17.78 13.96
N SER A 38 -22.21 -17.33 14.92
CA SER A 38 -23.65 -17.19 14.81
C SER A 38 -24.00 -15.71 14.98
N SER A 39 -24.66 -15.16 13.96
CA SER A 39 -25.32 -13.84 13.94
C SER A 39 -24.51 -12.66 13.38
N TYR A 40 -24.16 -12.74 12.09
CA TYR A 40 -24.11 -11.55 11.23
C TYR A 40 -25.25 -11.64 10.21
N LYS A 41 -26.37 -10.98 10.52
CA LYS A 41 -27.48 -10.78 9.56
C LYS A 41 -27.04 -9.71 8.56
N VAL A 42 -26.66 -10.15 7.36
CA VAL A 42 -26.44 -9.26 6.22
C VAL A 42 -27.81 -8.84 5.66
N PRO A 43 -28.10 -7.54 5.53
CA PRO A 43 -29.36 -7.08 4.96
C PRO A 43 -29.50 -7.51 3.50
N ALA A 44 -30.65 -8.12 3.18
CA ALA A 44 -30.96 -8.61 1.85
C ALA A 44 -31.11 -7.43 0.86
N GLY A 45 -30.27 -7.39 -0.17
CA GLY A 45 -30.39 -6.40 -1.27
C GLY A 45 -29.09 -5.85 -1.84
N PHE A 46 -27.92 -6.19 -1.28
CA PHE A 46 -26.63 -5.70 -1.78
C PHE A 46 -25.89 -6.74 -2.64
N PRO A 47 -25.37 -6.38 -3.83
CA PRO A 47 -24.56 -7.31 -4.63
C PRO A 47 -23.26 -7.67 -3.88
N PRO A 48 -22.94 -8.96 -3.69
CA PRO A 48 -21.85 -9.42 -2.82
C PRO A 48 -20.45 -8.93 -3.26
N ARG A 49 -20.30 -8.53 -4.53
CA ARG A 49 -19.04 -7.99 -5.06
C ARG A 49 -18.75 -6.54 -4.64
N LEU A 50 -19.78 -5.75 -4.33
CA LEU A 50 -19.59 -4.34 -3.93
C LEU A 50 -19.34 -4.19 -2.42
N ALA A 51 -19.91 -5.10 -1.62
CA ALA A 51 -19.70 -5.13 -0.17
C ALA A 51 -18.25 -5.48 0.20
N LEU A 52 -17.61 -6.39 -0.55
CA LEU A 52 -16.20 -6.76 -0.34
C LEU A 52 -15.24 -5.60 -0.66
N LEU A 53 -15.53 -4.83 -1.72
CA LEU A 53 -14.72 -3.67 -2.15
C LEU A 53 -14.86 -2.47 -1.21
N LEU A 54 -16.07 -2.24 -0.66
CA LEU A 54 -16.31 -1.19 0.32
C LEU A 54 -15.74 -1.54 1.71
N ALA A 55 -15.75 -2.82 2.09
CA ALA A 55 -15.14 -3.28 3.35
C ALA A 55 -13.59 -3.14 3.35
N THR A 56 -12.95 -3.14 2.18
CA THR A 56 -11.48 -2.98 2.08
C THR A 56 -11.00 -1.53 2.07
N LEU A 57 -11.87 -0.53 1.85
CA LEU A 57 -11.42 0.84 1.53
C LEU A 57 -11.84 1.96 2.50
N GLY A 58 -12.68 1.73 3.51
CA GLY A 58 -13.23 2.87 4.29
C GLY A 58 -13.62 2.66 5.74
N GLY A 59 -13.32 1.53 6.38
CA GLY A 59 -13.61 1.36 7.82
C GLY A 59 -12.60 2.09 8.71
N PRO A 60 -13.03 2.76 9.81
CA PRO A 60 -12.10 3.27 10.82
C PRO A 60 -11.41 2.08 11.50
N PHE A 61 -10.17 1.82 11.10
CA PHE A 61 -9.29 0.83 11.73
C PHE A 61 -8.93 1.31 13.14
N THR A 62 -9.74 0.96 14.14
CA THR A 62 -9.33 1.01 15.55
C THR A 62 -8.48 -0.23 15.84
N MET A 63 -7.28 0.00 16.34
CA MET A 63 -6.19 -0.97 16.34
C MET A 63 -6.17 -1.81 17.62
N SER A 64 -7.25 -2.53 17.88
CA SER A 64 -7.18 -3.85 18.52
C SER A 64 -7.48 -4.86 17.42
N LEU A 65 -6.55 -5.00 16.46
CA LEU A 65 -6.71 -6.00 15.41
C LEU A 65 -6.75 -7.35 16.11
N PRO A 66 -7.89 -8.07 16.11
CA PRO A 66 -7.91 -9.41 16.65
C PRO A 66 -6.85 -10.24 15.91
N VAL A 67 -6.26 -11.22 16.57
CA VAL A 67 -5.20 -12.08 15.99
C VAL A 67 -5.61 -12.63 14.61
N SER A 68 -6.92 -12.83 14.40
CA SER A 68 -7.53 -13.18 13.11
C SER A 68 -7.23 -12.20 11.97
N SER A 69 -7.21 -10.89 12.22
CA SER A 69 -6.93 -9.88 11.20
C SER A 69 -5.47 -9.89 10.75
N ILE A 70 -4.54 -10.13 11.68
CA ILE A 70 -3.11 -10.24 11.34
C ILE A 70 -2.87 -11.49 10.48
N LEU A 71 -3.47 -12.61 10.89
CA LEU A 71 -3.40 -13.85 10.12
C LEU A 71 -4.03 -13.67 8.73
N ALA A 72 -5.14 -12.95 8.63
CA ALA A 72 -5.78 -12.62 7.37
C ALA A 72 -4.84 -11.82 6.45
N VAL A 73 -4.14 -10.78 6.94
CA VAL A 73 -3.17 -10.01 6.13
C VAL A 73 -2.08 -10.91 5.55
N ARG A 74 -1.56 -11.86 6.35
CA ARG A 74 -0.53 -12.80 5.89
C ARG A 74 -1.04 -13.67 4.75
N TYR A 75 -2.20 -14.32 4.92
CA TYR A 75 -2.78 -15.16 3.87
C TYR A 75 -3.21 -14.35 2.64
N MET A 76 -3.71 -13.13 2.84
CA MET A 76 -4.07 -12.23 1.74
C MET A 76 -2.88 -11.86 0.87
N SER A 77 -1.67 -11.72 1.44
CA SER A 77 -0.46 -11.49 0.65
C SER A 77 -0.10 -12.69 -0.24
N ALA A 78 -0.24 -13.93 0.27
CA ALA A 78 0.00 -15.14 -0.51
C ALA A 78 -1.06 -15.35 -1.60
N VAL A 79 -2.34 -15.07 -1.29
CA VAL A 79 -3.42 -15.08 -2.28
C VAL A 79 -3.17 -14.02 -3.35
N GLY A 80 -2.74 -12.81 -2.96
CA GLY A 80 -2.41 -11.73 -3.89
C GLY A 80 -1.29 -12.11 -4.85
N VAL A 81 -0.20 -12.73 -4.36
CA VAL A 81 0.88 -13.26 -5.22
C VAL A 81 0.37 -14.35 -6.16
N THR A 82 -0.47 -15.27 -5.66
CA THR A 82 -1.00 -16.35 -6.50
C THR A 82 -1.90 -15.80 -7.60
N ALA A 83 -2.78 -14.85 -7.27
CA ALA A 83 -3.68 -14.21 -8.22
C ALA A 83 -2.91 -13.43 -9.28
N ILE A 84 -1.88 -12.67 -8.90
CA ILE A 84 -1.12 -11.87 -9.86
C ILE A 84 -0.24 -12.73 -10.78
N LEU A 85 0.36 -13.81 -10.26
CA LEU A 85 1.10 -14.76 -11.08
C LEU A 85 0.18 -15.49 -12.06
N TYR A 86 -1.03 -15.86 -11.61
CA TYR A 86 -2.03 -16.47 -12.48
C TYR A 86 -2.47 -15.53 -13.60
N ASP A 87 -2.78 -14.27 -13.27
CA ASP A 87 -3.10 -13.23 -14.28
C ASP A 87 -1.94 -12.99 -15.25
N HIS A 88 -0.70 -13.00 -14.74
CA HIS A 88 0.49 -12.91 -15.55
C HIS A 88 0.59 -14.06 -16.56
N CYS A 89 0.43 -15.31 -16.11
CA CYS A 89 0.46 -16.48 -16.99
C CYS A 89 -0.62 -16.41 -18.08
N LEU A 90 -1.82 -15.91 -17.76
CA LEU A 90 -2.91 -15.78 -18.73
C LEU A 90 -2.64 -14.70 -19.79
N THR A 91 -2.02 -13.59 -19.40
CA THR A 91 -1.82 -12.42 -20.29
C THR A 91 -0.45 -12.37 -20.97
N LEU A 92 0.49 -13.25 -20.58
CA LEU A 92 1.85 -13.28 -21.10
C LEU A 92 1.91 -13.49 -22.63
N PHE A 93 1.07 -14.37 -23.18
CA PHE A 93 1.06 -14.63 -24.62
C PHE A 93 0.62 -13.41 -25.44
N ASP A 94 -0.44 -12.74 -24.98
CA ASP A 94 -0.94 -11.53 -25.62
C ASP A 94 0.07 -10.39 -25.48
N GLU A 95 0.75 -10.29 -24.33
CA GLU A 95 1.82 -9.32 -24.08
C GLU A 95 2.98 -9.49 -25.07
N ILE A 96 3.51 -10.71 -25.21
CA ILE A 96 4.58 -11.04 -26.16
C ILE A 96 4.19 -10.62 -27.58
N LYS A 97 2.96 -10.95 -28.01
CA LYS A 97 2.47 -10.62 -29.34
C LYS A 97 2.25 -9.13 -29.55
N LEU A 98 1.62 -8.43 -28.61
CA LEU A 98 1.15 -7.05 -28.77
C LEU A 98 2.17 -5.98 -28.41
N ILE A 99 3.07 -6.26 -27.46
CA ILE A 99 4.06 -5.29 -26.96
C ILE A 99 5.43 -5.56 -27.57
N TRP A 100 5.88 -6.82 -27.50
CA TRP A 100 7.25 -7.18 -27.84
C TRP A 100 7.46 -7.39 -29.34
N PHE A 101 6.57 -8.12 -30.00
CA PHE A 101 6.65 -8.35 -31.46
C PHE A 101 6.02 -7.25 -32.31
N ASN A 102 5.29 -6.32 -31.70
CA ASN A 102 4.71 -5.21 -32.44
C ASN A 102 5.77 -4.15 -32.77
N SER A 103 6.18 -4.10 -34.04
CA SER A 103 7.15 -3.12 -34.54
C SER A 103 6.64 -1.67 -34.50
N ARG A 104 5.33 -1.45 -34.36
CA ARG A 104 4.73 -0.11 -34.27
C ARG A 104 4.73 0.47 -32.86
N ALA A 105 4.94 -0.36 -31.84
CA ALA A 105 5.00 0.11 -30.46
C ALA A 105 6.29 0.91 -30.23
N SER A 106 6.17 2.11 -29.69
CA SER A 106 7.35 2.93 -29.37
C SER A 106 8.13 2.30 -28.21
N THR A 107 9.44 2.53 -28.16
CA THR A 107 10.27 2.07 -27.03
C THR A 107 9.78 2.63 -25.69
N ALA A 108 9.25 3.86 -25.68
CA ALA A 108 8.69 4.47 -24.48
C ALA A 108 7.45 3.73 -23.98
N ASP A 109 6.56 3.29 -24.87
CA ASP A 109 5.37 2.52 -24.48
C ASP A 109 5.77 1.16 -23.89
N ARG A 110 6.80 0.51 -24.47
CA ARG A 110 7.34 -0.75 -23.95
C ARG A 110 7.93 -0.59 -22.56
N ILE A 111 8.73 0.46 -22.34
CA ILE A 111 9.32 0.76 -21.03
C ILE A 111 8.23 1.08 -20.00
N ASN A 112 7.26 1.94 -20.35
CA ASN A 112 6.16 2.29 -19.46
C ASN A 112 5.32 1.07 -19.09
N PHE A 113 5.02 0.22 -20.06
CA PHE A 113 4.32 -1.04 -19.83
C PHE A 113 5.10 -1.94 -18.87
N LEU A 114 6.40 -2.15 -19.13
CA LEU A 114 7.25 -2.99 -18.30
C LEU A 114 7.35 -2.46 -16.87
N LEU A 115 7.62 -1.16 -16.71
CA LEU A 115 7.73 -0.56 -15.39
C LEU A 115 6.41 -0.62 -14.63
N ASN A 116 5.28 -0.31 -15.27
CA ASN A 116 3.99 -0.32 -14.58
C ASN A 116 3.60 -1.74 -14.13
N ARG A 117 3.79 -2.74 -15.01
CA ARG A 117 3.40 -4.11 -14.74
C ARG A 117 4.36 -4.81 -13.77
N TYR A 118 5.63 -4.93 -14.15
CA TYR A 118 6.59 -5.76 -13.43
C TYR A 118 7.02 -5.13 -12.11
N THR A 119 7.01 -3.80 -11.98
CA THR A 119 7.33 -3.16 -10.68
C THR A 119 6.26 -3.49 -9.64
N VAL A 120 4.98 -3.48 -10.01
CA VAL A 120 3.88 -3.81 -9.08
C VAL A 120 3.93 -5.29 -8.70
N GLU A 121 4.14 -6.18 -9.68
CA GLU A 121 4.31 -7.61 -9.44
C GLU A 121 5.50 -7.90 -8.52
N ALA A 122 6.67 -7.33 -8.82
CA ALA A 122 7.86 -7.47 -8.01
C ALA A 122 7.64 -6.94 -6.59
N MET A 123 6.90 -5.83 -6.43
CA MET A 123 6.64 -5.26 -5.12
C MET A 123 5.72 -6.13 -4.28
N ILE A 124 4.67 -6.73 -4.86
CA ILE A 124 3.78 -7.65 -4.15
C ILE A 124 4.55 -8.92 -3.72
N ILE A 125 5.40 -9.45 -4.60
CA ILE A 125 6.30 -10.58 -4.28
C ILE A 125 7.26 -10.19 -3.15
N TYR A 126 7.86 -9.00 -3.21
CA TYR A 126 8.76 -8.48 -2.17
C TYR A 126 8.06 -8.36 -0.81
N VAL A 127 6.83 -7.83 -0.77
CA VAL A 127 6.02 -7.75 0.45
C VAL A 127 5.70 -9.14 1.01
N ALA A 128 5.26 -10.07 0.14
CA ALA A 128 4.98 -11.44 0.56
C ALA A 128 6.23 -12.18 1.07
N TYR A 129 7.37 -11.96 0.42
CA TYR A 129 8.67 -12.50 0.86
C TYR A 129 9.08 -11.94 2.22
N GLY A 130 8.98 -10.62 2.40
CA GLY A 130 9.25 -9.95 3.68
C GLY A 130 8.38 -10.49 4.82
N ASN A 131 7.09 -10.70 4.56
CA ASN A 131 6.15 -11.28 5.53
C ASN A 131 6.34 -12.79 5.77
N SER A 132 6.99 -13.50 4.85
CA SER A 132 7.18 -14.95 4.93
C SER A 132 8.50 -15.37 5.57
N ARG A 133 9.47 -14.45 5.73
CA ARG A 133 10.74 -14.72 6.40
C ARG A 133 10.49 -15.12 7.86
N ARG A 134 10.43 -16.44 8.11
CA ARG A 134 10.60 -17.01 9.45
C ARG A 134 12.04 -16.74 9.88
N HIS A 135 12.19 -15.95 10.95
CA HIS A 135 13.48 -15.54 11.50
C HIS A 135 14.27 -16.72 12.11
N GLU A 136 13.71 -17.93 12.13
CA GLU A 136 14.23 -19.02 12.97
C GLU A 136 15.42 -19.82 12.44
N GLN A 137 15.84 -19.75 11.16
CA GLN A 137 16.83 -20.76 10.71
C GLN A 137 17.87 -20.37 9.66
N TRP A 138 18.02 -19.11 9.31
CA TRP A 138 19.19 -18.67 8.53
C TRP A 138 20.11 -17.82 9.40
N SER A 139 20.49 -18.36 10.55
CA SER A 139 21.68 -17.93 11.29
C SER A 139 22.91 -18.38 10.52
N ILE A 140 23.17 -17.75 9.36
CA ILE A 140 24.54 -17.66 8.86
C ILE A 140 25.24 -16.77 9.88
N LYS A 141 25.98 -17.42 10.77
CA LYS A 141 26.51 -16.96 12.05
C LYS A 141 27.46 -15.74 12.02
N SER A 142 27.49 -14.95 10.95
CA SER A 142 28.61 -14.05 10.65
C SER A 142 28.26 -12.59 10.36
N ILE A 143 27.00 -12.14 10.44
CA ILE A 143 26.71 -10.70 10.34
C ILE A 143 25.73 -10.28 11.44
N PRO A 144 26.17 -9.51 12.45
CA PRO A 144 25.27 -8.91 13.44
C PRO A 144 24.44 -7.82 12.75
N LEU A 145 23.30 -8.22 12.16
CA LEU A 145 22.29 -7.25 11.74
C LEU A 145 21.66 -6.64 12.99
N ILE A 146 21.71 -5.31 13.06
CA ILE A 146 21.12 -4.54 14.15
C ILE A 146 19.60 -4.77 14.15
N PRO A 147 19.01 -5.30 15.23
CA PRO A 147 17.58 -5.55 15.30
C PRO A 147 16.81 -4.25 15.06
N GLY A 148 15.99 -4.22 14.01
CA GLY A 148 15.14 -3.09 13.63
C GLY A 148 15.54 -2.33 12.35
N GLN A 149 16.72 -2.57 11.78
CA GLN A 149 17.11 -1.92 10.51
C GLN A 149 16.30 -2.44 9.32
N ASP A 150 15.89 -3.70 9.34
CA ASP A 150 15.11 -4.33 8.27
C ASP A 150 13.74 -3.67 8.09
N CYS A 151 13.05 -3.33 9.18
CA CYS A 151 11.75 -2.66 9.12
C CYS A 151 11.86 -1.24 8.52
N LYS A 152 12.92 -0.51 8.87
CA LYS A 152 13.18 0.83 8.33
C LYS A 152 13.47 0.78 6.83
N ASN A 153 14.31 -0.16 6.41
CA ASN A 153 14.62 -0.39 5.00
C ASN A 153 13.36 -0.79 4.22
N PHE A 154 12.52 -1.65 4.79
CA PHE A 154 11.26 -2.06 4.17
C PHE A 154 10.33 -0.87 3.90
N ILE A 155 10.13 0.02 4.88
CA ILE A 155 9.31 1.23 4.72
C ILE A 155 9.86 2.14 3.63
N TRP A 156 11.18 2.35 3.60
CA TRP A 156 11.83 3.18 2.58
C TRP A 156 11.69 2.60 1.18
N VAL A 157 11.98 1.31 1.00
CA VAL A 157 11.84 0.63 -0.29
C VAL A 157 10.39 0.71 -0.76
N PHE A 158 9.42 0.44 0.12
CA PHE A 158 8.01 0.54 -0.21
C PHE A 158 7.60 1.96 -0.61
N GLY A 159 7.99 2.96 0.18
CA GLY A 159 7.68 4.37 -0.11
C GLY A 159 8.25 4.83 -1.44
N VAL A 160 9.53 4.56 -1.72
CA VAL A 160 10.22 4.99 -2.94
C VAL A 160 9.68 4.26 -4.17
N VAL A 161 9.64 2.92 -4.14
CA VAL A 161 9.17 2.12 -5.29
C VAL A 161 7.70 2.39 -5.58
N GLY A 162 6.88 2.51 -4.52
CA GLY A 162 5.47 2.88 -4.64
C GLY A 162 5.28 4.26 -5.29
N SER A 163 6.06 5.25 -4.88
CA SER A 163 5.98 6.61 -5.44
C SER A 163 6.34 6.65 -6.92
N VAL A 164 7.40 5.93 -7.32
CA VAL A 164 7.81 5.84 -8.73
C VAL A 164 6.73 5.14 -9.57
N SER A 165 6.17 4.03 -9.08
CA SER A 165 5.10 3.31 -9.76
C SER A 165 3.86 4.19 -9.97
N ILE A 166 3.45 4.93 -8.94
CA ILE A 166 2.34 5.87 -9.02
C ILE A 166 2.63 6.96 -10.06
N ALA A 167 3.83 7.54 -10.07
CA ALA A 167 4.19 8.58 -11.04
C ALA A 167 4.08 8.09 -12.49
N ILE A 168 4.48 6.83 -12.77
CA ILE A 168 4.40 6.22 -14.11
C ILE A 168 2.93 6.01 -14.53
N GLN A 169 2.08 5.54 -13.60
CA GLN A 169 0.65 5.39 -13.85
C GLN A 169 0.00 6.74 -14.18
N GLN A 170 0.30 7.77 -13.38
CA GLN A 170 -0.22 9.12 -13.59
C GLN A 170 0.27 9.71 -14.92
N PHE A 171 1.53 9.47 -15.29
CA PHE A 171 2.07 9.88 -16.58
C PHE A 171 1.30 9.23 -17.75
N THR A 172 0.96 7.95 -17.64
CA THR A 172 0.17 7.24 -18.66
C THR A 172 -1.23 7.84 -18.82
N LEU A 173 -1.88 8.21 -17.71
CA LEU A 173 -3.17 8.89 -17.73
C LEU A 173 -3.07 10.25 -18.43
N VAL A 174 -2.05 11.04 -18.08
CA VAL A 174 -1.77 12.35 -18.71
C VAL A 174 -1.54 12.20 -20.21
N ALA A 175 -0.75 11.21 -20.63
CA ALA A 175 -0.48 10.95 -22.04
C ALA A 175 -1.79 10.67 -22.82
N ARG A 176 -2.70 9.86 -22.26
CA ARG A 176 -4.01 9.58 -22.87
C ARG A 176 -4.86 10.84 -23.00
N VAL A 177 -4.95 11.65 -21.95
CA VAL A 177 -5.70 12.92 -21.96
C VAL A 177 -5.11 13.86 -23.01
N TYR A 178 -3.78 13.95 -23.11
CA TYR A 178 -3.13 14.76 -24.12
C TYR A 178 -3.46 14.30 -25.56
N THR A 179 -3.49 12.99 -25.82
CA THR A 179 -3.92 12.47 -27.13
C THR A 179 -5.38 12.77 -27.45
N LEU A 180 -6.25 12.80 -26.44
CA LEU A 180 -7.68 13.11 -26.60
C LEU A 180 -7.92 14.56 -27.06
N TRP A 181 -7.07 15.49 -26.60
CA TRP A 181 -7.07 16.91 -26.94
C TRP A 181 -6.36 17.24 -28.28
N ASP A 182 -6.22 16.24 -29.16
CA ASP A 182 -5.66 16.38 -30.51
C ASP A 182 -4.30 17.09 -30.54
N LYS A 183 -3.45 16.79 -29.55
CA LYS A 183 -2.06 17.27 -29.43
C LYS A 183 -1.88 18.79 -29.33
N ARG A 184 -2.91 19.57 -28.99
CA ARG A 184 -2.79 21.02 -28.79
C ARG A 184 -1.72 21.37 -27.73
N GLN A 185 -0.75 22.20 -28.09
CA GLN A 185 0.43 22.50 -27.25
C GLN A 185 0.08 23.19 -25.92
N VAL A 186 -0.97 24.02 -25.89
CA VAL A 186 -1.41 24.70 -24.66
C VAL A 186 -1.83 23.67 -23.59
N ILE A 187 -2.62 22.67 -23.99
CA ILE A 187 -3.08 21.61 -23.09
C ILE A 187 -1.90 20.76 -22.62
N LYS A 188 -0.92 20.50 -23.50
CA LYS A 188 0.32 19.81 -23.12
C LYS A 188 0.98 20.47 -21.91
N TRP A 189 1.18 21.77 -21.95
CA TRP A 189 1.83 22.50 -20.87
C TRP A 189 0.98 22.53 -19.60
N ILE A 190 -0.33 22.74 -19.70
CA ILE A 190 -1.24 22.74 -18.54
C ILE A 190 -1.25 21.39 -17.83
N VAL A 191 -1.38 20.28 -18.57
CA VAL A 191 -1.45 18.95 -17.96
C VAL A 191 -0.07 18.53 -17.43
N LEU A 192 1.02 18.92 -18.11
CA LEU A 192 2.38 18.65 -17.65
C LEU A 192 2.71 19.41 -16.36
N THR A 193 2.35 20.69 -16.25
CA THR A 193 2.58 21.46 -15.01
C THR A 193 1.78 20.88 -13.85
N ALA A 194 0.51 20.53 -14.07
CA ALA A 194 -0.31 19.86 -13.06
C ALA A 194 0.30 18.53 -12.60
N PHE A 195 0.83 17.73 -13.53
CA PHE A 195 1.53 16.48 -13.21
C PHE A 195 2.80 16.70 -12.38
N MET A 196 3.62 17.70 -12.71
CA MET A 196 4.85 18.00 -11.96
C MET A 196 4.53 18.47 -10.54
N VAL A 197 3.53 19.34 -10.38
CA VAL A 197 3.06 19.80 -9.05
C VAL A 197 2.55 18.62 -8.23
N GLN A 198 1.69 17.78 -8.81
CA GLN A 198 1.12 16.62 -8.12
C GLN A 198 2.19 15.60 -7.70
N THR A 199 3.10 15.26 -8.62
CA THR A 199 4.16 14.28 -8.36
C THR A 199 5.13 14.80 -7.30
N GLY A 200 5.45 16.09 -7.34
CA GLY A 200 6.24 16.75 -6.31
C GLY A 200 5.56 16.68 -4.93
N ALA A 201 4.28 17.07 -4.84
CA ALA A 201 3.51 16.99 -3.60
C ALA A 201 3.44 15.56 -3.05
N THR A 202 3.13 14.58 -3.89
CA THR A 202 3.07 13.15 -3.54
C THR A 202 4.42 12.67 -2.98
N THR A 203 5.52 13.04 -3.64
CA THR A 203 6.88 12.63 -3.24
C THR A 203 7.24 13.22 -1.87
N VAL A 204 6.96 14.51 -1.65
CA VAL A 204 7.21 15.17 -0.36
C VAL A 204 6.40 14.51 0.76
N PHE A 205 5.10 14.26 0.55
CA PHE A 205 4.28 13.60 1.57
C PHE A 205 4.68 12.14 1.81
N SER A 206 5.11 11.41 0.79
CA SER A 206 5.63 10.04 0.91
C SER A 206 6.92 9.98 1.73
N ILE A 207 7.84 10.92 1.51
CA ILE A 207 9.06 11.05 2.30
C ILE A 207 8.73 11.40 3.76
N LEU A 208 7.84 12.38 3.99
CA LEU A 208 7.40 12.76 5.33
C LEU A 208 6.71 11.60 6.05
N ALA A 209 5.85 10.84 5.36
CA ALA A 209 5.22 9.65 5.91
C ALA A 209 6.26 8.59 6.31
N SER A 210 7.27 8.38 5.48
CA SER A 210 8.36 7.42 5.75
C SER A 210 9.16 7.83 6.98
N TYR A 211 9.49 9.11 7.14
CA TYR A 211 10.16 9.61 8.34
C TYR A 211 9.29 9.48 9.60
N GLN A 212 8.00 9.82 9.50
CA GLN A 212 7.09 9.71 10.64
C GLN A 212 6.85 8.26 11.06
N LEU A 213 6.88 7.30 10.14
CA LEU A 213 6.64 5.88 10.43
C LEU A 213 7.81 5.19 11.13
N GLN A 214 9.05 5.60 10.86
CA GLN A 214 10.25 4.95 11.42
C GLN A 214 10.24 4.78 12.95
N PRO A 215 9.94 5.80 13.78
CA PRO A 215 9.95 5.64 15.24
C PRO A 215 8.79 4.78 15.77
N PHE A 216 7.69 4.66 15.03
CA PHE A 216 6.50 3.89 15.46
C PHE A 216 6.47 2.47 14.89
N THR A 217 7.54 2.05 14.22
CA THR A 217 7.64 0.70 13.65
C THR A 217 8.49 -0.17 14.55
N SER A 218 7.88 -1.20 15.13
CA SER A 218 8.58 -2.20 15.94
C SER A 218 8.41 -3.58 15.33
N TYR A 219 9.45 -4.40 15.43
CA TYR A 219 9.37 -5.80 15.05
C TYR A 219 8.68 -6.58 16.16
N SER A 220 7.62 -7.31 15.84
CA SER A 220 6.93 -8.17 16.80
C SER A 220 7.35 -9.63 16.58
N PRO A 221 7.99 -10.27 17.57
CA PRO A 221 8.47 -11.64 17.43
C PRO A 221 7.33 -12.67 17.34
N VAL A 222 6.14 -12.36 17.87
CA VAL A 222 4.98 -13.28 17.88
C VAL A 222 4.42 -13.50 16.48
N ILE A 223 4.45 -12.46 15.66
CA ILE A 223 3.85 -12.43 14.31
C ILE A 223 4.91 -12.37 13.21
N HIS A 224 6.18 -12.29 13.60
CA HIS A 224 7.35 -12.21 12.73
C HIS A 224 7.26 -11.12 11.65
N MET A 225 6.63 -9.98 11.96
CA MET A 225 6.45 -8.88 11.03
C MET A 225 6.64 -7.53 11.71
N CYS A 226 6.90 -6.51 10.90
CA CYS A 226 6.98 -5.12 11.35
C CYS A 226 5.56 -4.58 11.57
N VAL A 227 5.27 -4.12 12.78
CA VAL A 227 3.99 -3.50 13.13
C VAL A 227 4.17 -2.00 13.21
N ILE A 228 3.20 -1.27 12.66
CA ILE A 228 3.12 0.19 12.74
C ILE A 228 2.09 0.54 13.80
N SER A 229 2.50 1.15 14.91
CA SER A 229 1.58 1.44 16.03
C SER A 229 0.75 2.71 15.83
N HIS A 230 1.21 3.63 14.99
CA HIS A 230 0.58 4.94 14.81
C HIS A 230 0.44 5.30 13.33
N LYS A 231 -0.74 5.77 12.94
CA LYS A 231 -1.01 6.23 11.57
C LYS A 231 -0.48 7.66 11.38
N PRO A 232 0.49 7.90 10.49
CA PRO A 232 0.94 9.25 10.18
C PRO A 232 -0.16 10.03 9.43
N TRP A 233 -0.26 11.33 9.69
CA TRP A 233 -1.19 12.22 8.97
C TRP A 233 -0.77 12.46 7.51
N ALA A 234 0.50 12.24 7.18
CA ALA A 234 1.00 12.41 5.81
C ALA A 234 0.46 11.36 4.82
N LEU A 235 0.05 10.17 5.31
CA LEU A 235 -0.55 9.14 4.47
C LEU A 235 -1.88 9.59 3.81
N PRO A 236 -2.91 10.04 4.57
CA PRO A 236 -4.13 10.53 3.96
C PRO A 236 -3.90 11.77 3.07
N ALA A 237 -2.94 12.63 3.41
CA ALA A 237 -2.55 13.76 2.55
C ALA A 237 -2.00 13.29 1.20
N THR A 238 -1.15 12.25 1.19
CA THR A 238 -0.62 11.63 -0.03
C THR A 238 -1.76 11.13 -0.91
N THR A 239 -2.69 10.34 -0.36
CA THR A 239 -3.83 9.83 -1.12
C THR A 239 -4.77 10.94 -1.58
N GLY A 240 -5.01 11.95 -0.75
CA GLY A 240 -5.83 13.11 -1.09
C GLY A 240 -5.29 13.88 -2.29
N SER A 241 -3.96 14.06 -2.37
CA SER A 241 -3.33 14.69 -3.54
C SER A 241 -3.59 13.89 -4.82
N LEU A 242 -3.44 12.56 -4.77
CA LEU A 242 -3.67 11.69 -5.94
C LEU A 242 -5.13 11.73 -6.39
N ALA A 243 -6.06 11.74 -5.45
CA ALA A 243 -7.48 11.90 -5.73
C ALA A 243 -7.78 13.27 -6.37
N ALA A 244 -7.20 14.35 -5.85
CA ALA A 244 -7.39 15.70 -6.39
C ALA A 244 -6.89 15.79 -7.84
N PHE A 245 -5.72 15.21 -8.15
CA PHE A 245 -5.22 15.15 -9.52
C PHE A 245 -6.09 14.28 -10.44
N GLY A 246 -6.57 13.14 -9.95
CA GLY A 246 -7.54 12.31 -10.68
C GLY A 246 -8.82 13.09 -11.03
N LEU A 247 -9.35 13.86 -10.08
CA LEU A 247 -10.51 14.74 -10.32
C LEU A 247 -10.20 15.79 -11.39
N PHE A 248 -9.04 16.44 -11.31
CA PHE A 248 -8.61 17.41 -12.33
C PHE A 248 -8.58 16.80 -13.74
N ILE A 249 -8.02 15.59 -13.88
CA ILE A 249 -7.99 14.87 -15.15
C ILE A 249 -9.42 14.56 -15.64
N ILE A 250 -10.30 14.09 -14.77
CA ILE A 250 -11.70 13.82 -15.12
C ILE A 250 -12.38 15.10 -15.61
N LEU A 251 -12.26 16.21 -14.90
CA LEU A 251 -12.82 17.50 -15.30
C LEU A 251 -12.30 17.97 -16.66
N MET A 252 -11.00 17.81 -16.91
CA MET A 252 -10.40 18.11 -18.22
C MET A 252 -10.96 17.24 -19.34
N THR A 253 -11.20 15.95 -19.09
CA THR A 253 -11.81 15.06 -20.08
C THR A 253 -13.28 15.39 -20.35
N LEU A 254 -14.04 15.76 -19.32
CA LEU A 254 -15.42 16.22 -19.45
C LEU A 254 -15.50 17.51 -20.25
N TRP A 255 -14.60 18.46 -19.98
CA TRP A 255 -14.54 19.71 -20.73
C TRP A 255 -14.30 19.47 -22.22
N ASN A 256 -13.36 18.58 -22.57
CA ASN A 256 -13.13 18.19 -23.96
C ASN A 256 -14.36 17.53 -24.60
N ALA A 257 -15.10 16.72 -23.84
CA ALA A 257 -16.31 16.07 -24.33
C ALA A 257 -17.44 17.09 -24.60
N LEU A 258 -17.52 18.16 -23.81
CA LEU A 258 -18.50 19.24 -24.00
C LEU A 258 -18.14 20.17 -25.18
N ASP A 259 -16.85 20.43 -25.40
CA ASP A 259 -16.37 21.34 -26.46
C ASP A 259 -16.51 20.73 -27.88
N LYS A 260 -16.51 19.39 -28.00
CA LYS A 260 -16.71 18.70 -29.28
C LYS A 260 -18.18 18.33 -29.48
N PRO A 261 -18.94 19.01 -30.36
CA PRO A 261 -20.33 18.65 -30.64
C PRO A 261 -20.40 17.25 -31.30
N TYR A 262 -20.80 16.25 -30.52
CA TYR A 262 -20.88 14.86 -30.96
C TYR A 262 -21.98 14.66 -32.02
N ARG A 263 -21.60 14.34 -33.26
CA ARG A 263 -22.53 13.88 -34.30
C ARG A 263 -22.73 12.36 -34.20
N LYS A 264 -23.67 11.96 -33.33
CA LYS A 264 -24.29 10.62 -33.18
C LYS A 264 -23.40 9.48 -32.64
N GLN A 265 -24.03 8.66 -31.77
CA GLN A 265 -23.53 7.49 -31.00
C GLN A 265 -22.80 7.79 -29.68
N SER A 266 -23.57 8.15 -28.64
CA SER A 266 -23.10 8.48 -27.28
C SER A 266 -23.22 7.35 -26.25
N GLU A 267 -23.60 6.13 -26.65
CA GLU A 267 -23.89 5.03 -25.70
C GLU A 267 -22.65 4.57 -24.91
N VAL A 268 -21.48 4.59 -25.54
CA VAL A 268 -20.21 4.16 -24.93
C VAL A 268 -19.70 5.19 -23.90
N VAL A 269 -19.79 6.48 -24.22
CA VAL A 269 -19.35 7.55 -23.31
C VAL A 269 -20.23 7.58 -22.07
N ASP A 270 -21.54 7.42 -22.25
CA ASP A 270 -22.49 7.47 -21.14
C ASP A 270 -22.32 6.31 -20.17
N THR A 271 -22.00 5.10 -20.68
CA THR A 271 -21.71 3.93 -19.85
C THR A 271 -20.39 4.10 -19.09
N LEU A 272 -19.34 4.58 -19.77
CA LEU A 272 -18.02 4.74 -19.16
C LEU A 272 -17.98 5.87 -18.10
N VAL A 273 -18.67 6.99 -18.37
CA VAL A 273 -18.79 8.10 -17.42
C VAL A 273 -19.61 7.67 -16.21
N ARG A 274 -20.71 6.95 -16.42
CA ARG A 274 -21.59 6.49 -15.33
C ARG A 274 -20.86 5.54 -14.38
N ASP A 275 -20.08 4.60 -14.90
CA ASP A 275 -19.38 3.62 -14.07
C ASP A 275 -18.10 4.19 -13.44
N GLY A 276 -17.32 4.96 -14.20
CA GLY A 276 -16.10 5.60 -13.71
C GLY A 276 -16.37 6.69 -12.67
N ALA A 277 -17.35 7.57 -12.90
CA ALA A 277 -17.65 8.67 -11.98
C ALA A 277 -18.24 8.16 -10.66
N ARG A 278 -19.09 7.12 -10.69
CA ARG A 278 -19.64 6.51 -9.47
C ARG A 278 -18.55 5.94 -8.58
N MET A 279 -17.62 5.17 -9.14
CA MET A 279 -16.45 4.65 -8.39
C MET A 279 -15.62 5.78 -7.79
N PHE A 280 -15.36 6.84 -8.55
CA PHE A 280 -14.59 7.99 -8.07
C PHE A 280 -15.26 8.70 -6.90
N VAL A 281 -16.57 8.98 -6.98
CA VAL A 281 -17.33 9.63 -5.91
C VAL A 281 -17.38 8.79 -4.64
N LEU A 282 -17.53 7.47 -4.77
CA LEU A 282 -17.53 6.56 -3.63
C LEU A 282 -16.18 6.57 -2.90
N ILE A 283 -15.07 6.49 -3.65
CA ILE A 283 -13.72 6.55 -3.09
C ILE A 283 -13.50 7.91 -2.43
N PHE A 284 -13.88 9.01 -3.09
CA PHE A 284 -13.72 10.35 -2.55
C PHE A 284 -14.48 10.51 -1.23
N ARG A 285 -15.74 10.07 -1.15
CA ARG A 285 -16.52 10.10 0.10
C ARG A 285 -15.90 9.24 1.18
N ALA A 286 -15.46 8.01 0.87
CA ALA A 286 -14.86 7.12 1.85
C ALA A 286 -13.56 7.72 2.45
N PHE A 287 -12.76 8.40 1.63
CA PHE A 287 -11.51 9.00 2.07
C PHE A 287 -11.67 10.33 2.81
N PHE A 288 -12.59 11.18 2.37
CA PHE A 288 -12.81 12.51 2.94
C PHE A 288 -13.88 12.53 4.02
N SER A 289 -14.57 11.42 4.29
CA SER A 289 -15.44 11.34 5.47
C SER A 289 -14.56 11.54 6.70
N PRO A 290 -14.75 12.63 7.47
CA PRO A 290 -13.96 12.87 8.65
C PRO A 290 -14.04 11.64 9.55
N CYS A 291 -12.91 11.17 10.07
CA CYS A 291 -12.89 10.26 11.22
C CYS A 291 -13.39 10.99 12.50
N ASP A 292 -14.35 11.90 12.36
CA ASP A 292 -14.97 12.60 13.46
C ASP A 292 -16.01 11.66 14.04
N SER A 293 -15.61 11.01 15.13
CA SER A 293 -16.38 10.26 16.13
C SER A 293 -16.00 8.78 16.28
N ILE A 294 -14.72 8.51 16.55
CA ILE A 294 -14.43 7.45 17.52
C ILE A 294 -14.64 8.11 18.90
N PRO A 295 -15.72 7.78 19.64
CA PRO A 295 -15.87 8.27 21.00
C PRO A 295 -14.67 7.81 21.81
N SER A 296 -13.98 8.76 22.43
CA SER A 296 -12.76 8.62 23.22
C SER A 296 -12.95 7.84 24.53
N ASP A 297 -14.00 7.02 24.65
CA ASP A 297 -14.47 6.47 25.93
C ASP A 297 -14.00 5.02 26.19
N GLN A 298 -13.04 4.52 25.41
CA GLN A 298 -12.47 3.16 25.58
C GLN A 298 -11.09 3.14 26.25
N THR A 299 -10.61 4.27 26.78
CA THR A 299 -9.35 4.33 27.56
C THR A 299 -9.49 3.80 29.00
N LYS A 300 -10.64 3.19 29.35
CA LYS A 300 -10.87 2.52 30.64
C LYS A 300 -11.01 0.99 30.49
N PHE A 301 -10.19 0.35 29.67
CA PHE A 301 -9.88 -1.07 29.90
C PHE A 301 -8.76 -1.15 30.93
N SER A 302 -9.24 -1.28 32.16
CA SER A 302 -8.54 -1.57 33.40
C SER A 302 -7.41 -2.59 33.27
N LEU A 303 -6.27 -2.22 33.85
CA LEU A 303 -5.39 -3.15 34.57
C LEU A 303 -6.22 -4.05 35.48
N TRP A 304 -6.39 -5.31 35.08
CA TRP A 304 -6.61 -6.47 35.91
C TRP A 304 -5.82 -7.62 35.28
#